data_AF-A0A1E3P8Y1-F1
#
_entry.id   AF-A0A1E3P8Y1-F1
#
_cell.length_a   1.000
_cell.length_b   1.000
_cell.length_c   1.000
_cell.angle_alpha   90.00
_cell.angle_beta   90.00
_cell.angle_gamma   90.00
#
_symmetry.space_group_name_H-M   'P 1'
#
loop_
_entity.id
_entity.type
_entity.pdbx_description
1 polymer ?
#
loop_
_entity_poly.entity_id
_entity_poly.type
_entity_poly.pdbx_seq_one_letter_code
_entity_poly.pdbx_strand_id
1 'polypeptide(L)'
;TNPLTFEGNTTLVGTPEERMMNVFGGRIKGDARQSSSRREIGEPRMIAGVLVPHKPTEPNNCCMSGCVNCVWEQYNDDLKDWRRLRNEAAIKLNQTDRIWPSDFNPPLAALEMKNSKPGAQHARSVVPELNQDLEDKEDWENVPVSFRVFAETEKKMKARQLERKRRREE
;
A
#
# COMPACT_ATOMS: atom_id res chain seq x y z
N THR A 1 -14.84 36.10 37.02
CA THR A 1 -14.53 35.15 35.95
C THR A 1 -15.31 33.89 36.22
N ASN A 2 -16.34 33.57 35.42
CA ASN A 2 -17.09 32.34 35.64
C ASN A 2 -16.19 31.14 35.32
N PRO A 3 -16.07 30.15 36.23
CA PRO A 3 -15.32 28.94 35.93
C PRO A 3 -16.00 28.20 34.78
N LEU A 4 -15.22 27.71 33.82
CA LEU A 4 -15.70 26.84 32.75
C LEU A 4 -16.17 25.53 33.37
N THR A 5 -17.48 25.41 33.65
CA THR A 5 -18.09 24.14 34.02
C THR A 5 -18.42 23.38 32.75
N PHE A 6 -17.78 22.22 32.56
CA PHE A 6 -18.13 21.31 31.48
C PHE A 6 -19.39 20.55 31.88
N GLU A 7 -20.54 20.99 31.38
CA GLU A 7 -21.77 20.21 31.45
C GLU A 7 -21.70 19.14 30.35
N GLY A 8 -21.32 17.92 30.74
CA GLY A 8 -21.33 16.78 29.83
C GLY A 8 -22.74 16.49 29.31
N ASN A 9 -22.84 15.81 28.17
CA ASN A 9 -24.14 15.41 27.63
C ASN A 9 -24.84 14.44 28.60
N THR A 10 -25.78 14.97 29.41
CA THR A 10 -26.57 14.22 30.39
C THR A 10 -27.80 13.56 29.79
N THR A 11 -28.10 13.80 28.51
CA THR A 11 -29.23 13.16 27.84
C THR A 11 -28.89 11.72 27.49
N LEU A 12 -29.30 10.80 28.38
CA LEU A 12 -29.10 9.37 28.22
C LEU A 12 -30.18 8.81 27.30
N VAL A 13 -29.95 8.85 25.99
CA VAL A 13 -30.84 8.21 24.99
C VAL A 13 -30.41 6.76 24.80
N GLY A 14 -31.36 5.82 24.92
CA GLY A 14 -31.15 4.39 24.74
C GLY A 14 -30.83 3.60 26.02
N THR A 15 -30.76 2.28 25.90
CA THR A 15 -30.47 1.40 27.03
C THR A 15 -28.99 1.48 27.46
N PRO A 16 -28.65 1.18 28.73
CA PRO A 16 -27.27 1.17 29.20
C PRO A 16 -26.35 0.25 28.38
N GLU A 17 -26.88 -0.89 27.93
CA GLU A 17 -26.14 -1.87 27.11
C GLU A 17 -25.88 -1.35 25.69
N GLU A 18 -26.86 -0.75 25.01
CA GLU A 18 -26.67 -0.12 23.69
C GLU A 18 -25.66 1.03 23.75
N ARG A 19 -25.69 1.81 24.83
CA ARG A 19 -24.73 2.88 25.08
C ARG A 19 -23.33 2.35 25.33
N MET A 20 -23.21 1.28 26.13
CA MET A 20 -21.93 0.63 26.38
C MET A 20 -21.36 0.00 25.11
N MET A 21 -22.20 -0.54 24.21
CA MET A 21 -21.75 -1.00 22.89
C MET A 21 -21.21 0.15 22.03
N ASN A 22 -21.92 1.27 21.96
CA ASN A 22 -21.46 2.44 21.19
C ASN A 22 -20.18 3.09 21.75
N VAL A 23 -20.02 3.13 23.08
CA VAL A 23 -18.88 3.80 23.73
C VAL A 23 -17.68 2.88 23.92
N PHE A 24 -17.90 1.62 24.31
CA PHE A 24 -16.84 0.69 24.73
C PHE A 24 -16.74 -0.57 23.87
N GLY A 25 -17.75 -0.88 23.06
CA GLY A 25 -18.02 -2.27 22.67
C GLY A 25 -18.51 -2.49 21.24
N GLY A 26 -17.85 -1.88 20.25
CA GLY A 26 -17.83 -2.48 18.91
C GLY A 26 -17.95 -1.51 17.75
N ARG A 27 -17.10 -1.77 16.75
CA ARG A 27 -17.38 -1.38 15.37
C ARG A 27 -18.83 -1.75 15.05
N ILE A 28 -19.58 -0.85 14.41
CA ILE A 28 -20.86 -1.21 13.79
C ILE A 28 -20.57 -2.43 12.93
N LYS A 29 -21.21 -3.55 13.24
CA LYS A 29 -20.85 -4.88 12.74
C LYS A 29 -20.98 -4.90 11.21
N GLY A 30 -19.86 -4.72 10.51
CA GLY A 30 -19.82 -4.59 9.05
C GLY A 30 -19.01 -3.40 8.53
N ASP A 31 -18.68 -2.42 9.38
CA ASP A 31 -17.93 -1.26 8.94
C ASP A 31 -16.47 -1.60 8.61
N ALA A 32 -16.03 -1.12 7.44
CA ALA A 32 -14.65 -1.21 6.98
C ALA A 32 -13.72 -0.58 8.02
N ARG A 33 -12.48 -1.09 8.13
CA ARG A 33 -11.49 -0.60 9.09
C ARG A 33 -11.20 0.88 8.80
N GLN A 34 -11.77 1.79 9.58
CA GLN A 34 -11.43 3.21 9.54
C GLN A 34 -10.17 3.42 10.39
N SER A 35 -8.99 3.33 9.78
CA SER A 35 -7.81 3.90 10.43
C SER A 35 -7.97 5.41 10.53
N SER A 36 -7.50 6.03 11.61
CA SER A 36 -7.54 7.49 11.77
C SER A 36 -6.80 8.23 10.64
N SER A 37 -5.85 7.57 9.97
CA SER A 37 -5.16 8.05 8.75
C SER A 37 -6.05 8.10 7.50
N ARG A 38 -7.22 7.44 7.52
CA ARG A 38 -8.09 7.26 6.35
C ARG A 38 -9.06 8.43 6.10
N ARG A 39 -9.12 9.41 7.01
CA ARG A 39 -10.11 10.51 6.97
C ARG A 39 -9.91 11.49 5.82
N GLU A 40 -8.73 11.55 5.22
CA GLU A 40 -8.44 12.41 4.05
C GLU A 40 -8.22 11.63 2.76
N ILE A 41 -8.51 10.33 2.76
CA ILE A 41 -8.33 9.49 1.58
C ILE A 41 -9.61 9.59 0.74
N GLY A 42 -9.45 9.82 -0.57
CA GLY A 42 -10.59 9.87 -1.50
C GLY A 42 -11.49 8.63 -1.41
N GLU A 43 -12.74 8.77 -1.85
CA GLU A 43 -13.76 7.73 -1.72
C GLU A 43 -13.40 6.44 -2.48
N PRO A 44 -13.43 5.26 -1.83
CA PRO A 44 -13.07 4.01 -2.49
C PRO A 44 -13.99 3.74 -3.69
N ARG A 45 -13.42 3.21 -4.79
CA ARG A 45 -14.16 2.96 -6.04
C ARG A 45 -14.34 1.48 -6.31
N MET A 46 -15.51 1.12 -6.83
CA MET A 46 -15.82 -0.24 -7.28
C MET A 46 -15.32 -0.46 -8.71
N ILE A 47 -14.35 -1.36 -8.90
CA ILE A 47 -13.78 -1.70 -10.20
C ILE A 47 -13.89 -3.22 -10.39
N ALA A 48 -14.62 -3.67 -11.41
CA ALA A 48 -14.83 -5.10 -11.71
C ALA A 48 -15.28 -5.95 -10.49
N GLY A 49 -16.12 -5.38 -9.62
CA GLY A 49 -16.62 -6.05 -8.40
C GLY A 49 -15.66 -6.03 -7.21
N VAL A 50 -14.51 -5.35 -7.31
CA VAL A 50 -13.56 -5.15 -6.21
C VAL A 50 -13.62 -3.71 -5.73
N LEU A 51 -13.74 -3.50 -4.41
CA LEU A 51 -13.66 -2.18 -3.78
C LEU A 51 -12.19 -1.78 -3.62
N VAL A 52 -11.70 -0.87 -4.46
CA VAL A 52 -10.30 -0.41 -4.44
C VAL A 52 -10.23 0.94 -3.72
N PRO A 53 -9.44 1.08 -2.65
CA PRO A 53 -9.24 2.36 -1.99
C PRO A 53 -8.41 3.32 -2.87
N HIS A 54 -8.51 4.63 -2.62
CA HIS A 54 -7.56 5.57 -3.22
C HIS A 54 -6.13 5.32 -2.73
N LYS A 55 -5.15 5.81 -3.50
CA LYS A 55 -3.74 5.73 -3.12
C LYS A 55 -3.55 6.42 -1.76
N PRO A 56 -2.97 5.75 -0.76
CA PRO A 56 -2.68 6.40 0.51
C PRO A 56 -1.64 7.49 0.30
N THR A 57 -1.79 8.60 1.02
CA THR A 57 -0.85 9.73 1.02
C THR A 57 0.22 9.49 2.08
N GLU A 58 1.40 10.07 1.85
CA GLU A 58 2.51 9.95 2.80
C GLU A 58 2.18 10.66 4.12
N PRO A 59 2.49 10.04 5.28
CA PRO A 59 2.17 10.61 6.57
C PRO A 59 3.11 11.76 6.93
N ASN A 60 2.55 12.88 7.38
CA ASN A 60 3.29 14.08 7.81
C ASN A 60 3.54 14.17 9.33
N ASN A 61 3.01 13.23 10.11
CA ASN A 61 2.99 13.26 11.58
C ASN A 61 4.02 12.32 12.24
N CYS A 62 5.12 12.00 11.53
CA CYS A 62 6.17 11.13 12.06
C CYS A 62 6.97 11.82 13.18
N CYS A 63 6.77 11.38 14.43
CA CYS A 63 7.42 11.93 15.62
C CYS A 63 8.84 11.36 15.88
N MET A 64 9.31 10.39 15.08
CA MET A 64 10.60 9.70 15.24
C MET A 64 10.87 9.04 16.62
N SER A 65 9.85 8.96 17.48
CA SER A 65 9.96 8.53 18.87
C SER A 65 9.71 7.02 19.12
N GLY A 66 9.53 6.23 18.07
CA GLY A 66 9.36 4.77 18.20
C GLY A 66 8.03 4.35 18.83
N CYS A 67 6.91 4.91 18.36
CA CYS A 67 5.57 4.53 18.82
C CYS A 67 5.24 3.06 18.50
N VAL A 68 4.42 2.42 19.35
CA VAL A 68 3.92 1.05 19.16
C VAL A 68 3.14 0.84 17.85
N ASN A 69 2.48 1.88 17.36
CA ASN A 69 1.84 1.91 16.05
C ASN A 69 2.60 2.91 15.17
N CYS A 70 3.65 2.45 14.51
CA CYS A 70 4.44 3.30 13.63
C CYS A 70 3.58 3.72 12.42
N VAL A 71 3.47 5.04 12.18
CA VAL A 71 2.65 5.55 11.08
C VAL A 71 3.19 5.10 9.71
N TRP A 72 4.51 4.98 9.58
CA TRP A 72 5.15 4.46 8.36
C TRP A 72 4.86 2.98 8.13
N GLU A 73 4.78 2.17 9.19
CA GLU A 73 4.37 0.76 9.06
C GLU A 73 2.93 0.67 8.60
N GLN A 74 2.04 1.44 9.22
CA GLN A 74 0.63 1.51 8.83
C GLN A 74 0.46 1.99 7.38
N TYR A 75 1.20 3.03 6.97
CA TYR A 75 1.20 3.51 5.59
C TYR A 75 1.73 2.45 4.60
N ASN A 76 2.81 1.76 4.94
CA ASN A 76 3.36 0.69 4.10
C ASN A 76 2.37 -0.46 3.93
N ASP A 77 1.67 -0.84 5.00
CA ASP A 77 0.63 -1.86 4.93
C ASP A 77 -0.58 -1.39 4.11
N ASP A 78 -1.03 -0.15 4.29
CA ASP A 78 -2.07 0.47 3.45
C ASP A 78 -1.65 0.50 1.96
N LEU A 79 -0.37 0.78 1.66
CA LEU A 79 0.19 0.74 0.30
C LEU A 79 0.22 -0.68 -0.28
N LYS A 80 0.55 -1.70 0.52
CA LYS A 80 0.53 -3.10 0.09
C LYS A 80 -0.90 -3.54 -0.23
N ASP A 81 -1.85 -3.23 0.65
CA ASP A 81 -3.26 -3.55 0.45
C ASP A 81 -3.84 -2.82 -0.77
N TRP A 82 -3.53 -1.53 -0.93
CA TRP A 82 -3.90 -0.76 -2.10
C TRP A 82 -3.35 -1.36 -3.40
N ARG A 83 -2.09 -1.85 -3.41
CA ARG A 83 -1.51 -2.56 -4.57
C ARG A 83 -2.20 -3.88 -4.85
N ARG A 84 -2.43 -4.68 -3.81
CA ARG A 84 -3.10 -5.99 -3.91
C ARG A 84 -4.50 -5.86 -4.52
N LEU A 85 -5.34 -5.00 -3.94
CA LEU A 85 -6.73 -4.81 -4.39
C LEU A 85 -6.79 -4.25 -5.81
N ARG A 86 -5.89 -3.32 -6.16
CA ARG A 86 -5.83 -2.77 -7.52
C ARG A 86 -5.43 -3.82 -8.56
N ASN A 87 -4.46 -4.67 -8.25
CA ASN A 87 -4.04 -5.75 -9.14
C ASN A 87 -5.14 -6.80 -9.31
N GLU A 88 -5.83 -7.15 -8.22
CA GLU A 88 -6.97 -8.06 -8.27
C GLU A 88 -8.10 -7.50 -9.14
N ALA A 89 -8.41 -6.21 -8.98
CA ALA A 89 -9.38 -5.51 -9.81
C ALA A 89 -8.99 -5.52 -11.29
N ALA A 90 -7.70 -5.34 -11.62
CA ALA A 90 -7.22 -5.38 -13.00
C ALA A 90 -7.31 -6.77 -13.63
N ILE A 91 -6.95 -7.82 -12.88
CA ILE A 91 -7.08 -9.22 -13.34
C ILE A 91 -8.55 -9.54 -13.64
N LYS A 92 -9.47 -9.13 -12.76
CA LYS A 92 -10.92 -9.28 -12.99
C LYS A 92 -11.41 -8.43 -14.15
N LEU A 93 -10.88 -7.21 -14.31
CA LEU A 93 -11.23 -6.34 -15.42
C LEU A 93 -10.78 -6.92 -16.77
N ASN A 94 -9.63 -7.60 -16.85
CA ASN A 94 -9.14 -8.29 -18.06
C ASN A 94 -10.10 -9.33 -18.63
N GLN A 95 -10.95 -9.91 -17.79
CA GLN A 95 -12.01 -10.84 -18.19
C GLN A 95 -13.24 -10.14 -18.78
N THR A 96 -13.28 -8.80 -18.73
CA THR A 96 -14.36 -7.96 -19.23
C THR A 96 -13.85 -6.97 -20.28
N ASP A 97 -14.74 -6.43 -21.11
CA ASP A 97 -14.42 -5.39 -22.11
C ASP A 97 -14.53 -3.96 -21.56
N ARG A 98 -14.30 -3.78 -20.25
CA ARG A 98 -14.42 -2.48 -19.57
C ARG A 98 -13.07 -1.81 -19.46
N ILE A 99 -13.06 -0.49 -19.65
CA ILE A 99 -11.86 0.34 -19.58
C ILE A 99 -11.60 0.79 -18.14
N TRP A 100 -10.33 0.76 -17.73
CA TRP A 100 -9.91 1.24 -16.42
C TRP A 100 -10.12 2.77 -16.28
N PRO A 101 -10.63 3.27 -15.14
CA PRO A 101 -10.86 4.71 -14.94
C PRO A 101 -9.60 5.57 -15.06
N SER A 102 -9.64 6.65 -15.84
CA SER A 102 -8.51 7.56 -16.09
C SER A 102 -7.91 8.16 -14.82
N ASP A 103 -8.79 8.54 -13.90
CA ASP A 103 -8.42 9.35 -12.73
C ASP A 103 -7.84 8.48 -11.60
N PHE A 104 -7.69 7.17 -11.83
CA PHE A 104 -7.48 6.19 -10.78
C PHE A 104 -6.26 5.31 -11.05
N ASN A 105 -5.06 5.92 -11.09
CA ASN A 105 -3.73 5.30 -11.17
C ASN A 105 -3.72 3.82 -11.65
N PRO A 106 -3.75 3.53 -12.96
CA PRO A 106 -3.90 2.17 -13.48
C PRO A 106 -2.70 1.27 -13.16
N PRO A 107 -2.91 -0.02 -12.81
CA PRO A 107 -1.83 -1.01 -12.67
C PRO A 107 -1.40 -1.51 -14.06
N LEU A 108 -0.54 -0.75 -14.75
CA LEU A 108 -0.13 -1.03 -16.13
C LEU A 108 0.52 -2.40 -16.34
N ALA A 109 1.15 -2.98 -15.31
CA ALA A 109 1.77 -4.30 -15.38
C ALA A 109 0.74 -5.44 -15.43
N ALA A 110 -0.35 -5.33 -14.67
CA ALA A 110 -1.39 -6.36 -14.57
C ALA A 110 -2.56 -6.14 -15.53
N LEU A 111 -2.75 -4.92 -16.02
CA LEU A 111 -3.84 -4.54 -16.92
C LEU A 111 -3.49 -4.88 -18.38
N GLU A 112 -4.42 -5.49 -19.12
CA GLU A 112 -4.26 -5.73 -20.56
C GLU A 112 -4.43 -4.44 -21.38
N MET A 113 -3.80 -4.38 -22.56
CA MET A 113 -3.83 -3.19 -23.42
C MET A 113 -5.25 -2.80 -23.85
N LYS A 114 -6.14 -3.78 -24.08
CA LYS A 114 -7.54 -3.54 -24.48
C LYS A 114 -8.36 -2.79 -23.42
N ASN A 115 -7.99 -2.91 -22.15
CA ASN A 115 -8.68 -2.29 -21.02
C ASN A 115 -7.99 -1.02 -20.53
N SER A 116 -6.89 -0.64 -21.17
CA SER A 116 -6.20 0.62 -20.94
C SER A 116 -6.68 1.66 -21.96
N LYS A 117 -6.67 2.95 -21.58
CA LYS A 117 -7.01 4.01 -22.53
C LYS A 117 -5.95 4.12 -23.64
N PRO A 118 -6.34 4.49 -24.87
CA PRO A 118 -5.40 4.85 -25.93
C PRO A 118 -4.45 5.96 -25.42
N GLY A 119 -3.14 5.72 -25.50
CA GLY A 119 -2.10 6.65 -25.00
C GLY A 119 -1.47 6.29 -23.65
N ALA A 120 -2.14 5.51 -22.79
CA ALA A 120 -1.54 5.00 -21.55
C ALA A 120 -0.47 3.90 -21.80
N GLN A 121 -0.37 3.44 -23.04
CA GLN A 121 0.65 2.51 -23.53
C GLN A 121 2.08 3.03 -23.44
N HIS A 122 2.31 4.34 -23.58
CA HIS A 122 3.65 4.93 -23.40
C HIS A 122 4.12 4.90 -21.94
N ALA A 123 3.20 4.91 -20.98
CA ALA A 123 3.55 4.76 -19.57
C ALA A 123 3.97 3.32 -19.25
N ARG A 124 3.54 2.32 -20.05
CA ARG A 124 3.87 0.90 -19.85
C ARG A 124 5.32 0.59 -20.21
N SER A 125 5.96 1.32 -21.12
CA SER A 125 7.38 1.13 -21.46
C SER A 125 8.34 1.71 -20.41
N VAL A 126 7.87 2.66 -19.60
CA VAL A 126 8.66 3.28 -18.50
C VAL A 126 8.66 2.42 -17.22
N VAL A 127 7.67 1.54 -17.03
CA VAL A 127 7.57 0.70 -15.81
C VAL A 127 8.58 -0.46 -15.77
N PRO A 128 8.95 -1.09 -16.91
CA PRO A 128 10.09 -2.00 -16.98
C PRO A 128 11.40 -1.30 -16.67
N GLU A 129 11.64 -0.08 -17.16
CA GLU A 129 12.88 0.69 -16.92
C GLU A 129 13.23 0.75 -15.43
N LEU A 130 12.28 1.08 -14.54
CA LEU A 130 12.59 1.16 -13.09
C LEU A 130 13.05 -0.17 -12.44
N ASN A 131 12.81 -1.33 -13.07
CA ASN A 131 13.38 -2.62 -12.62
C ASN A 131 14.53 -3.12 -13.52
N GLN A 132 14.75 -2.49 -14.67
CA GLN A 132 15.70 -2.89 -15.70
C GLN A 132 16.95 -2.00 -15.73
N ASP A 133 16.89 -0.81 -15.12
CA ASP A 133 18.01 0.12 -14.85
C ASP A 133 19.05 -0.44 -13.85
N LEU A 134 18.95 -1.72 -13.45
CA LEU A 134 19.94 -2.41 -12.62
C LEU A 134 20.86 -3.36 -13.42
N GLU A 135 20.64 -3.49 -14.74
CA GLU A 135 21.41 -4.41 -15.58
C GLU A 135 22.09 -3.76 -16.79
N ASP A 136 22.47 -2.48 -16.70
CA ASP A 136 23.48 -1.91 -17.60
C ASP A 136 24.84 -1.89 -16.91
N LYS A 137 25.80 -2.63 -17.49
CA LYS A 137 27.17 -2.77 -16.95
C LYS A 137 27.95 -1.46 -16.91
N GLU A 138 27.46 -0.41 -17.55
CA GLU A 138 28.12 0.88 -17.69
C GLU A 138 27.95 1.77 -16.44
N ASP A 139 26.91 1.56 -15.63
CA ASP A 139 26.63 2.45 -14.48
C ASP A 139 27.35 2.08 -13.18
N TRP A 140 27.98 0.89 -13.11
CA TRP A 140 28.77 0.53 -11.94
C TRP A 140 29.98 1.43 -11.75
N GLU A 141 30.50 2.08 -12.80
CA GLU A 141 31.67 2.96 -12.73
C GLU A 141 31.43 4.27 -11.95
N ASN A 142 30.17 4.68 -11.78
CA ASN A 142 29.80 5.84 -10.97
C ASN A 142 29.33 5.46 -9.54
N VAL A 143 29.11 4.17 -9.27
CA VAL A 143 28.75 3.69 -7.93
C VAL A 143 29.96 3.78 -7.01
N PRO A 144 29.85 4.34 -5.80
CA PRO A 144 30.96 4.41 -4.86
C PRO A 144 31.54 3.02 -4.57
N VAL A 145 32.87 2.95 -4.43
CA VAL A 145 33.62 1.69 -4.24
C VAL A 145 33.05 0.84 -3.10
N SER A 146 32.56 1.46 -2.03
CA SER A 146 31.94 0.77 -0.89
C SER A 146 30.76 -0.11 -1.29
N PHE A 147 29.87 0.40 -2.15
CA PHE A 147 28.71 -0.34 -2.61
C PHE A 147 29.08 -1.46 -3.59
N ARG A 148 30.13 -1.28 -4.41
CA ARG A 148 30.64 -2.34 -5.30
C ARG A 148 31.18 -3.53 -4.51
N VAL A 149 32.03 -3.24 -3.53
CA VAL A 149 32.61 -4.27 -2.65
C VAL A 149 31.51 -4.99 -1.87
N PHE A 150 30.50 -4.26 -1.40
CA PHE A 150 29.35 -4.87 -0.74
C PHE A 150 28.60 -5.84 -1.69
N ALA A 151 28.29 -5.41 -2.91
CA ALA A 151 27.62 -6.25 -3.90
C ALA A 151 28.44 -7.52 -4.26
N GLU A 152 29.75 -7.40 -4.40
CA GLU A 152 30.66 -8.55 -4.63
C GLU A 152 30.67 -9.53 -3.46
N THR A 153 30.78 -9.02 -2.23
CA THR A 153 30.77 -9.87 -1.03
C THR A 153 29.44 -10.58 -0.84
N GLU A 154 28.32 -9.90 -1.09
CA GLU A 154 26.99 -10.48 -1.00
C GLU A 154 26.79 -11.60 -2.05
N LYS A 155 27.22 -11.38 -3.30
CA LYS A 155 27.21 -12.39 -4.36
C LYS A 155 28.02 -13.63 -3.95
N LYS A 156 29.23 -13.42 -3.41
CA LYS A 156 30.11 -14.51 -2.94
C LYS A 156 29.50 -15.27 -1.76
N MET A 157 28.84 -14.58 -0.83
CA MET A 157 28.15 -15.19 0.30
C MET A 157 26.95 -16.02 -0.14
N LYS A 158 26.13 -15.51 -1.08
CA LYS A 158 25.00 -16.24 -1.67
C LYS A 158 25.44 -17.49 -2.43
N ALA A 159 26.50 -17.40 -3.25
CA ALA A 159 27.06 -18.55 -3.96
C ALA A 159 27.51 -19.65 -2.99
N ARG A 160 28.21 -19.27 -1.92
CA ARG A 160 28.65 -20.21 -0.87
C ARG A 160 27.48 -20.82 -0.10
N GLN A 161 26.42 -20.05 0.15
CA GLN A 161 25.20 -20.57 0.78
C GLN A 161 24.48 -21.57 -0.12
N LEU A 162 24.37 -21.28 -1.42
CA LEU A 162 23.76 -22.17 -2.40
C LEU A 162 24.54 -23.47 -2.55
N GLU A 163 25.87 -23.40 -2.64
CA GLU A 163 26.76 -24.57 -2.69
C GLU A 163 26.61 -25.43 -1.43
N ARG A 164 26.59 -24.81 -0.23
CA ARG A 164 26.34 -25.52 1.03
C ARG A 164 24.97 -26.18 1.07
N LYS A 165 23.95 -25.55 0.48
CA LYS A 165 22.60 -26.10 0.41
C LYS A 165 22.55 -27.29 -0.54
N ARG A 166 23.14 -27.17 -1.74
CA ARG A 166 23.27 -28.26 -2.72
C ARG A 166 23.97 -29.48 -2.11
N ARG A 167 25.10 -29.27 -1.41
CA ARG A 167 25.85 -30.34 -0.72
C ARG A 167 25.12 -30.96 0.49
N ARG A 168 24.03 -30.36 0.96
CA ARG A 168 23.17 -30.94 2.02
C ARG A 168 22.00 -31.74 1.43
N GLU A 169 21.67 -31.49 0.17
CA GLU A 169 20.58 -32.14 -0.57
C GLU A 169 21.06 -33.38 -1.35
N GLU A 170 22.38 -33.50 -1.57
CA GLU A 170 23.11 -34.70 -2.04
C GLU A 170 23.48 -35.62 -0.86
#